data_AF-A0A2Z4SX19-F1
#
_entry.id   AF-A0A2Z4SX19-F1
#
_cell.length_a   1.000
_cell.length_b   1.000
_cell.length_c   1.000
_cell.angle_alpha   90.00
_cell.angle_beta   90.00
_cell.angle_gamma   90.00
#
_symmetry.space_group_name_H-M   'P 1'
#
loop_
_entity.id
_entity.type
_entity.pdbx_description
1 polymer ?
#
loop_
_entity_poly.entity_id
_entity_poly.type
_entity_poly.pdbx_seq_one_letter_code
_entity_poly.pdbx_strand_id
1 'polypeptide(L)'
;NRDCSAPASNGELLIAQNGLNRYKTEYIDPIAAILADPKYAAIRIVLVIEIDSLPNLITNTNVAACQEAQSSGAYVQGVQYALSKFHPITNVYNYIDAAH
;
A
#
# COMPACT_ATOMS: atom_id res chain seq x y z
N ASN A 1 6.97 -6.20 -2.85
CA ASN A 1 6.49 -7.34 -3.65
C ASN A 1 5.03 -7.12 -4.01
N ARG A 2 4.68 -6.13 -4.84
CA ARG A 2 3.28 -5.93 -5.27
C ARG A 2 2.78 -7.17 -6.01
N ASP A 3 1.47 -7.45 -6.03
CA ASP A 3 0.87 -8.53 -6.83
C ASP A 3 1.59 -9.88 -6.57
N CYS A 4 1.78 -10.26 -5.30
CA CYS A 4 2.72 -11.33 -4.95
C CYS A 4 2.35 -12.72 -5.51
N SER A 5 1.09 -12.92 -5.90
CA SER A 5 0.59 -14.16 -6.50
C SER A 5 0.79 -14.19 -8.02
N ALA A 6 1.12 -13.06 -8.64
CA ALA A 6 1.39 -12.99 -10.07
C ALA A 6 2.69 -13.76 -10.42
N PRO A 7 2.74 -14.48 -11.55
CA PRO A 7 3.96 -15.14 -12.01
C PRO A 7 5.13 -14.19 -12.24
N ALA A 8 4.83 -12.94 -12.62
CA ALA A 8 5.78 -11.85 -12.69
C ALA A 8 5.04 -10.55 -12.32
N SER A 9 5.44 -9.96 -11.20
CA SER A 9 4.94 -8.65 -10.78
C SER A 9 5.74 -7.52 -11.45
N ASN A 10 5.03 -6.48 -11.87
CA ASN A 10 5.63 -5.21 -12.35
C ASN A 10 5.83 -4.19 -11.21
N GLY A 11 5.66 -4.61 -9.95
CA GLY A 11 5.92 -3.75 -8.79
C GLY A 11 7.42 -3.46 -8.63
N GLU A 12 7.79 -2.19 -8.62
CA GLU A 12 9.20 -1.75 -8.54
C GLU A 12 9.86 -2.00 -7.17
N LEU A 13 9.05 -2.13 -6.09
CA LEU A 13 9.53 -2.25 -4.72
C LEU A 13 9.54 -3.71 -4.26
N LEU A 14 10.73 -4.21 -3.93
CA LEU A 14 10.95 -5.56 -3.40
C LEU A 14 11.27 -5.52 -1.91
N ILE A 15 10.69 -6.41 -1.12
CA ILE A 15 10.85 -6.48 0.34
C ILE A 15 12.33 -6.68 0.69
N ALA A 16 12.98 -7.65 0.04
CA ALA A 16 14.41 -7.92 0.16
C ALA A 16 15.33 -6.72 -0.20
N GLN A 17 14.83 -5.69 -0.87
CA GLN A 17 15.59 -4.52 -1.31
C GLN A 17 15.12 -3.22 -0.64
N ASN A 18 14.88 -3.30 0.67
CA ASN A 18 14.42 -2.16 1.49
C ASN A 18 13.06 -1.59 1.02
N GLY A 19 12.25 -2.39 0.33
CA GLY A 19 11.05 -1.92 -0.37
C GLY A 19 10.01 -1.29 0.56
N LEU A 20 9.86 -1.77 1.79
CA LEU A 20 8.92 -1.18 2.74
C LEU A 20 9.34 0.24 3.15
N ASN A 21 10.62 0.48 3.41
CA ASN A 21 11.07 1.83 3.76
C ASN A 21 10.89 2.77 2.58
N ARG A 22 11.28 2.34 1.38
CA ARG A 22 11.10 3.12 0.14
C ARG A 22 9.63 3.42 -0.13
N TYR A 23 8.74 2.45 0.06
CA TYR A 23 7.29 2.66 -0.03
C TYR A 23 6.81 3.78 0.90
N LYS A 24 7.30 3.82 2.14
CA LYS A 24 6.94 4.87 3.11
C LYS A 24 7.47 6.23 2.67
N THR A 25 8.77 6.33 2.39
CA THR A 25 9.46 7.63 2.26
C THR A 25 9.47 8.19 0.84
N GLU A 26 9.46 7.33 -0.18
CA GLU A 26 9.54 7.74 -1.60
C GLU A 26 8.17 7.75 -2.28
N TYR A 27 7.18 7.05 -1.72
CA TYR A 27 5.85 6.94 -2.33
C TYR A 27 4.74 7.53 -1.45
N ILE A 28 4.50 6.99 -0.25
CA ILE A 28 3.39 7.46 0.61
C ILE A 28 3.61 8.88 1.12
N ASP A 29 4.80 9.20 1.63
CA ASP A 29 5.08 10.51 2.21
C ASP A 29 4.92 11.67 1.19
N PRO A 30 5.48 11.59 -0.03
CA PRO A 30 5.25 12.62 -1.04
C PRO A 30 3.79 12.75 -1.46
N ILE A 31 3.06 11.63 -1.59
CA ILE A 31 1.63 11.67 -1.89
C ILE A 31 0.88 12.38 -0.76
N ALA A 32 1.10 12.00 0.50
CA ALA A 32 0.44 12.63 1.64
C ALA A 32 0.71 14.15 1.71
N ALA A 33 1.93 14.58 1.40
CA ALA A 33 2.29 15.99 1.33
C ALA A 33 1.49 16.74 0.23
N ILE A 34 1.31 16.12 -0.94
CA ILE A 34 0.50 16.70 -2.02
C ILE A 34 -0.97 16.78 -1.59
N LEU A 35 -1.52 15.70 -1.03
CA LEU A 35 -2.93 15.64 -0.63
C LEU A 35 -3.27 16.63 0.50
N ALA A 36 -2.30 16.98 1.33
CA ALA A 36 -2.46 17.93 2.43
C ALA A 36 -2.35 19.40 2.00
N ASP A 37 -1.98 19.71 0.75
CA ASP A 37 -1.88 21.09 0.27
C ASP A 37 -3.26 21.76 0.31
N PRO A 38 -3.41 22.92 1.00
CA PRO A 38 -4.67 23.67 1.09
C PRO A 38 -5.30 23.99 -0.27
N LYS A 39 -4.50 24.04 -1.35
CA LYS A 39 -4.99 24.19 -2.72
C LYS A 39 -6.03 23.13 -3.11
N TYR A 40 -5.95 21.93 -2.53
CA TYR A 40 -6.87 20.82 -2.83
C TYR A 40 -8.00 20.66 -1.80
N ALA A 41 -8.11 21.52 -0.79
CA ALA A 41 -9.10 21.39 0.27
C ALA A 41 -10.57 21.40 -0.21
N ALA A 42 -10.83 21.99 -1.39
CA ALA A 42 -12.17 22.07 -1.97
C ALA A 42 -12.66 20.80 -2.69
N ILE A 43 -11.76 19.85 -2.97
CA ILE A 43 -12.13 18.57 -3.61
C ILE A 43 -12.15 17.44 -2.59
N ARG A 44 -12.98 16.42 -2.85
CA ARG A 44 -12.95 15.15 -2.11
C ARG A 44 -12.04 14.18 -2.85
N ILE A 45 -11.14 13.57 -2.11
CA ILE A 45 -10.12 12.68 -2.66
C ILE A 45 -10.42 11.27 -2.17
N VAL A 46 -10.67 10.36 -3.11
CA VAL A 46 -10.98 8.95 -2.80
C VAL A 46 -9.77 8.11 -3.17
N LEU A 47 -9.23 7.39 -2.19
CA LEU A 47 -8.08 6.51 -2.38
C LEU A 47 -8.53 5.07 -2.27
N VAL A 48 -8.27 4.28 -3.32
CA VAL A 48 -8.34 2.82 -3.25
C VAL A 48 -6.99 2.32 -2.77
N ILE A 49 -6.97 1.66 -1.62
CA ILE A 49 -5.75 1.31 -0.91
C ILE A 49 -5.31 -0.10 -1.29
N GLU A 50 -4.17 -0.17 -1.99
CA GLU A 50 -3.35 -1.36 -2.25
C GLU A 50 -4.17 -2.55 -2.79
N ILE A 51 -4.57 -2.47 -4.06
CA ILE A 51 -5.20 -3.58 -4.77
C ILE A 51 -4.30 -4.82 -4.80
N ASP A 52 -4.92 -6.01 -4.81
CA ASP A 52 -4.22 -7.31 -4.91
C ASP A 52 -3.11 -7.49 -3.85
N SER A 53 -3.38 -7.01 -2.62
CA SER A 53 -2.44 -7.07 -1.51
C SER A 53 -2.89 -8.02 -0.40
N LEU A 54 -3.64 -7.53 0.61
CA LEU A 54 -4.02 -8.25 1.82
C LEU A 54 -4.71 -9.60 1.58
N PRO A 55 -5.61 -9.77 0.59
CA PRO A 55 -6.23 -11.07 0.32
C PRO A 55 -5.22 -12.18 0.02
N ASN A 56 -4.09 -11.86 -0.64
CA ASN A 56 -3.04 -12.84 -0.93
C ASN A 56 -2.39 -13.42 0.31
N LEU A 57 -2.40 -12.68 1.44
CA LEU A 57 -1.87 -13.16 2.71
C LEU A 57 -2.74 -14.27 3.33
N ILE A 58 -3.96 -14.46 2.82
CA ILE A 58 -4.90 -15.49 3.28
C ILE A 58 -4.93 -16.66 2.29
N THR A 59 -4.95 -16.38 0.98
CA THR A 59 -5.26 -17.39 -0.04
C THR A 59 -4.05 -17.93 -0.79
N ASN A 60 -2.94 -17.19 -0.85
CA ASN A 60 -1.83 -17.47 -1.79
C ASN A 60 -0.47 -17.64 -1.11
N THR A 61 -0.43 -18.00 0.17
CA THR A 61 0.82 -18.15 0.95
C THR A 61 1.65 -19.37 0.58
N ASN A 62 1.14 -20.21 -0.33
CA ASN A 62 1.91 -21.22 -1.05
C ASN A 62 2.88 -20.63 -2.10
N VAL A 63 2.68 -19.38 -2.51
CA VAL A 63 3.59 -18.64 -3.40
C VAL A 63 4.68 -17.96 -2.56
N ALA A 64 5.95 -18.22 -2.87
CA ALA A 64 7.08 -17.75 -2.08
C ALA A 64 7.09 -16.22 -1.85
N ALA A 65 6.74 -15.43 -2.87
CA ALA A 65 6.66 -13.98 -2.74
C ALA A 65 5.55 -13.52 -1.78
N CYS A 66 4.41 -14.21 -1.74
CA CYS A 66 3.33 -13.96 -0.79
C CYS A 66 3.69 -14.45 0.61
N GLN A 67 4.40 -15.57 0.72
CA GLN A 67 4.93 -16.06 1.99
C GLN A 67 5.93 -15.06 2.60
N GLU A 68 6.82 -14.48 1.78
CA GLU A 68 7.72 -13.40 2.21
C GLU A 68 6.92 -12.17 2.67
N ALA A 69 5.91 -11.76 1.91
CA ALA A 69 5.04 -10.64 2.27
C ALA A 69 4.29 -10.87 3.60
N GLN A 70 3.83 -12.09 3.85
CA GLN A 70 3.14 -12.46 5.08
C GLN A 70 4.12 -12.51 6.27
N SER A 71 5.21 -13.26 6.15
CA SER A 71 6.16 -13.48 7.23
C SER A 71 6.94 -12.22 7.64
N SER A 72 7.27 -11.35 6.68
CA SER A 72 7.88 -10.05 6.97
C SER A 72 6.91 -9.03 7.57
N GLY A 73 5.60 -9.25 7.40
CA GLY A 73 4.54 -8.29 7.76
C GLY A 73 4.50 -7.05 6.86
N ALA A 74 5.24 -7.03 5.75
CA ALA A 74 5.43 -5.82 4.93
C ALA A 74 4.12 -5.26 4.38
N TYR A 75 3.18 -6.11 3.96
CA TYR A 75 1.87 -5.68 3.45
C TYR A 75 1.05 -5.00 4.56
N VAL A 76 0.94 -5.64 5.73
CA VAL A 76 0.18 -5.10 6.86
C VAL A 76 0.78 -3.76 7.32
N GLN A 77 2.10 -3.71 7.48
CA GLN A 77 2.79 -2.48 7.90
C GLN A 77 2.72 -1.36 6.84
N GLY A 78 2.74 -1.72 5.55
CA GLY A 78 2.57 -0.77 4.45
C GLY A 78 1.18 -0.14 4.46
N VAL A 79 0.13 -0.97 4.48
CA VAL A 79 -1.26 -0.51 4.54
C VAL A 79 -1.52 0.32 5.80
N GLN A 80 -1.05 -0.12 6.97
CA GLN A 80 -1.15 0.65 8.21
C GLN A 80 -0.50 2.03 8.09
N TYR A 81 0.69 2.09 7.48
CA TYR A 81 1.40 3.35 7.28
C TYR A 81 0.64 4.30 6.35
N ALA A 82 0.19 3.81 5.19
CA ALA A 82 -0.62 4.57 4.24
C ALA A 82 -1.87 5.17 4.94
N LEU A 83 -2.62 4.33 5.66
CA LEU A 83 -3.81 4.78 6.39
C LEU A 83 -3.46 5.82 7.47
N SER A 84 -2.37 5.62 8.23
CA SER A 84 -1.94 6.58 9.25
C SER A 84 -1.55 7.96 8.69
N LYS A 85 -1.11 8.01 7.43
CA LYS A 85 -0.72 9.25 6.74
C LYS A 85 -1.90 9.94 6.06
N PHE A 86 -2.80 9.15 5.47
CA PHE A 86 -3.92 9.69 4.68
C PHE A 86 -5.14 10.02 5.53
N HIS A 87 -5.45 9.22 6.56
CA HIS A 87 -6.63 9.44 7.41
C HIS A 87 -6.69 10.81 8.11
N PRO A 88 -5.58 11.41 8.58
CA PRO A 88 -5.61 12.73 9.19
C PRO A 88 -5.99 13.87 8.23
N ILE A 89 -5.94 13.66 6.91
CA ILE A 89 -6.27 14.67 5.91
C ILE A 89 -7.79 14.68 5.71
N THR A 90 -8.45 15.76 6.15
CA THR A 90 -9.90 15.78 6.39
C THR A 90 -10.79 15.58 5.16
N ASN A 91 -10.27 15.83 3.95
CA ASN A 91 -10.97 15.64 2.68
C ASN A 91 -10.54 14.36 1.93
N VAL A 92 -9.79 13.46 2.58
CA VAL A 92 -9.35 12.17 2.03
C VAL A 92 -10.18 11.01 2.60
N TYR A 93 -10.66 10.14 1.71
CA TYR A 93 -11.49 8.97 2.02
C TYR A 93 -10.80 7.70 1.53
N ASN A 94 -10.49 6.79 2.46
CA ASN A 94 -9.74 5.57 2.18
C ASN A 94 -10.69 4.37 2.04
N TYR A 95 -10.58 3.63 0.94
CA TYR A 95 -11.30 2.38 0.67
C TYR A 95 -10.27 1.27 0.52
N ILE A 96 -10.24 0.33 1.46
CA ILE A 96 -9.31 -0.79 1.43
C ILE A 96 -9.80 -1.81 0.41
N ASP A 97 -8.93 -2.22 -0.51
CA ASP A 97 -9.23 -3.31 -1.44
C ASP A 97 -9.44 -4.63 -0.70
N ALA A 98 -10.43 -5.40 -1.15
CA ALA A 98 -10.80 -6.68 -0.54
C ALA A 98 -11.07 -7.76 -1.60
N ALA A 99 -10.27 -7.78 -2.68
CA ALA A 99 -10.39 -8.70 -3.82
C ALA A 99 -11.71 -8.59 -4.62
N HIS A 100 -11.96 -9.58 -5.48
CA HIS A 100 -13.21 -9.81 -6.20
C HIS A 100 -13.46 -11.31 -6.46
#